data_AF-A0A246GAX9-F1
#
_entry.id   AF-A0A246GAX9-F1
#
_cell.length_a   1.000
_cell.length_b   1.000
_cell.length_c   1.000
_cell.angle_alpha   90.00
_cell.angle_beta   90.00
_cell.angle_gamma   90.00
#
_symmetry.space_group_name_H-M   'P 1'
#
loop_
_entity.id
_entity.type
_entity.pdbx_description
1 polymer ?
#
loop_
_entity_poly.entity_id
_entity_poly.type
_entity_poly.pdbx_seq_one_letter_code
_entity_poly.pdbx_strand_id
1 'polypeptide(L)'
;MLYGIKIPKKLCGYCYFLEASLSGNRNSAKKNHTGLYIYGYCLPRIIKSKWSVSGDGTPAGKEKIFAYGEKVYLNLDTEGINGYPYLTIEIYAHKTLASDPLTRTITNVKVTDGEINIEINNTSIWYGKHSFPNHVMEFYVKVKLPNGKYIQDPNGDYIHARYLRIKPEFKNQIPEIPQNTTASKVGTPDINKRNYHSCHFKNIEIKDSIDTFYIFEDGKTLLKDLRVTSRKVTQTAYFKYDRYDLIPEAKKTLDILIDFLLYNPFLDIILEGHADEQGNLDYNQNLSEKRAQSVKDYLLYKGLKDELIKIRGFGEARNATKNATNEQQHAKNRRTTIEFRYNEYDNSAMLYQTLAGSELKTKEISINLQNFQTKGCIRKNDKHEKQIEIKSKNSKVISEGNEVTVKKVSFLSDM
;
A
#
# COMPACT_ATOMS: atom_id res chain seq x y z
N MET A 1 -10.62 -50.79 8.19
CA MET A 1 -9.70 -49.68 8.46
C MET A 1 -10.48 -48.38 8.30
N LEU A 2 -10.62 -47.58 9.36
CA LEU A 2 -11.15 -46.22 9.24
C LEU A 2 -10.01 -45.31 8.77
N TYR A 3 -10.08 -44.83 7.54
CA TYR A 3 -9.19 -43.76 7.07
C TYR A 3 -9.72 -42.44 7.64
N GLY A 4 -9.07 -41.94 8.68
CA GLY A 4 -9.37 -40.63 9.29
C GLY A 4 -8.27 -39.62 9.00
N ILE A 5 -8.63 -38.42 8.58
CA ILE A 5 -7.69 -37.31 8.45
C ILE A 5 -7.52 -36.67 9.82
N LYS A 6 -6.30 -36.75 10.37
CA LYS A 6 -5.95 -36.09 11.64
C LYS A 6 -5.32 -34.74 11.34
N ILE A 7 -6.05 -33.66 11.64
CA ILE A 7 -5.51 -32.30 11.56
C ILE A 7 -4.68 -32.04 12.83
N PRO A 8 -3.39 -31.68 12.73
CA PRO A 8 -2.59 -31.28 13.88
C PRO A 8 -3.22 -30.09 14.61
N LYS A 9 -3.16 -30.04 15.95
CA LYS A 9 -3.76 -28.95 16.74
C LYS A 9 -3.28 -27.55 16.33
N LYS A 10 -2.02 -27.43 15.91
CA LYS A 10 -1.43 -26.17 15.40
C LYS A 10 -2.11 -25.65 14.14
N LEU A 11 -2.72 -26.55 13.36
CA LEU A 11 -3.41 -26.26 12.11
C LEU A 11 -4.93 -26.10 12.28
N CYS A 12 -5.46 -26.38 13.47
CA CYS A 12 -6.88 -26.14 13.78
C CYS A 12 -7.22 -24.63 13.78
N GLY A 13 -8.46 -24.30 13.43
CA GLY A 13 -8.94 -22.92 13.26
C GLY A 13 -9.14 -22.51 11.80
N TYR A 14 -8.54 -23.26 10.86
CA TYR A 14 -8.66 -23.03 9.42
C TYR A 14 -9.58 -24.08 8.75
N CYS A 15 -10.24 -23.68 7.66
CA CYS A 15 -11.07 -24.58 6.85
C CYS A 15 -10.24 -25.10 5.68
N TYR A 16 -10.05 -26.42 5.62
CA TYR A 16 -9.32 -27.09 4.55
C TYR A 16 -10.31 -27.67 3.53
N PHE A 17 -9.95 -27.65 2.26
CA PHE A 17 -10.74 -28.27 1.20
C PHE A 17 -10.00 -29.51 0.71
N LEU A 18 -10.59 -30.68 0.94
CA LEU A 18 -10.10 -31.97 0.48
C LEU A 18 -10.81 -32.32 -0.81
N GLU A 19 -10.09 -32.60 -1.89
CA GLU A 19 -10.67 -33.01 -3.17
C GLU A 19 -9.89 -34.20 -3.73
N ALA A 20 -10.62 -35.17 -4.27
CA ALA A 20 -10.02 -36.19 -5.12
C ALA A 20 -9.93 -35.64 -6.55
N SER A 21 -8.72 -35.35 -7.02
CA SER A 21 -8.49 -34.81 -8.37
C SER A 21 -7.48 -35.67 -9.11
N LEU A 22 -7.83 -36.10 -10.32
CA LEU A 22 -6.91 -36.80 -11.22
C LEU A 22 -5.82 -35.87 -11.79
N SER A 23 -6.05 -34.55 -11.77
CA SER A 23 -5.15 -33.55 -12.35
C SER A 23 -4.21 -32.90 -11.33
N GLY A 24 -4.39 -33.16 -10.03
CA GLY A 24 -3.68 -32.47 -8.95
C GLY A 24 -4.10 -31.02 -8.73
N ASN A 25 -4.93 -30.45 -9.63
CA ASN A 25 -5.47 -29.10 -9.51
C ASN A 25 -6.91 -29.11 -9.00
N ARG A 26 -7.28 -28.09 -8.24
CA ARG A 26 -8.63 -27.93 -7.67
C ARG A 26 -9.67 -27.69 -8.76
N ASN A 27 -10.74 -28.48 -8.81
CA ASN A 27 -11.84 -28.24 -9.74
C ASN A 27 -12.77 -27.15 -9.20
N SER A 28 -12.68 -25.93 -9.76
CA SER A 28 -13.44 -24.77 -9.29
C SER A 28 -14.84 -24.65 -9.92
N ALA A 29 -15.23 -25.57 -10.80
CA ALA A 29 -16.52 -25.56 -11.47
C ALA A 29 -17.66 -25.95 -10.48
N LYS A 30 -18.53 -24.99 -10.17
CA LYS A 30 -19.65 -25.08 -9.19
C LYS A 30 -20.59 -26.29 -9.33
N LYS A 31 -20.57 -27.01 -10.46
CA LYS A 31 -21.52 -28.11 -10.73
C LYS A 31 -21.03 -29.49 -10.26
N ASN A 32 -19.72 -29.68 -10.05
CA ASN A 32 -19.14 -30.99 -9.73
C ASN A 32 -18.12 -30.89 -8.58
N HIS A 33 -18.54 -30.46 -7.39
CA HIS A 33 -17.66 -30.48 -6.22
C HIS A 33 -17.42 -31.92 -5.75
N THR A 34 -16.34 -32.56 -6.20
CA THR A 34 -15.85 -33.86 -5.71
C THR A 34 -14.95 -33.68 -4.48
N GLY A 35 -15.31 -32.77 -3.58
CA GLY A 35 -14.49 -32.40 -2.43
C GLY A 35 -15.29 -32.06 -1.18
N LEU A 36 -14.63 -32.20 -0.03
CA LEU A 36 -15.17 -32.01 1.31
C LEU A 36 -14.42 -30.88 2.00
N TYR A 37 -15.16 -29.96 2.60
CA TYR A 37 -14.57 -29.02 3.55
C TYR A 37 -14.38 -29.73 4.89
N ILE A 38 -13.15 -29.73 5.39
CA ILE A 38 -12.79 -30.28 6.69
C ILE A 38 -12.30 -29.16 7.59
N TYR A 39 -12.76 -29.18 8.84
CA TYR A 39 -12.43 -28.19 9.83
C TYR A 39 -11.90 -28.87 11.08
N GLY A 40 -10.69 -28.48 11.49
CA GLY A 40 -10.11 -28.90 12.76
C GLY A 40 -10.49 -27.90 13.84
N TYR A 41 -11.19 -28.35 14.87
CA TYR A 41 -11.46 -27.55 16.05
C TYR A 41 -10.59 -28.00 17.24
N CYS A 42 -9.94 -27.04 17.88
CA CYS A 42 -9.46 -27.19 19.25
C CYS A 42 -9.50 -25.83 19.95
N LEU A 43 -9.34 -25.84 21.28
CA LEU A 43 -9.35 -24.63 22.07
C LEU A 43 -8.17 -23.71 21.69
N PRO A 44 -8.41 -22.40 21.46
CA PRO A 44 -7.36 -21.41 21.27
C PRO A 44 -6.32 -21.42 22.40
N ARG A 45 -5.05 -21.65 22.06
CA ARG A 45 -3.95 -21.60 23.03
C ARG A 45 -2.68 -21.00 22.43
N ILE A 46 -1.88 -20.34 23.27
CA ILE A 46 -0.48 -20.01 22.97
C ILE A 46 0.39 -21.09 23.61
N ILE A 47 1.03 -21.94 22.82
CA ILE A 47 1.80 -23.10 23.31
C ILE A 47 3.22 -22.74 23.67
N LYS A 48 3.85 -21.88 22.87
CA LYS A 48 5.19 -21.38 23.11
C LYS A 48 5.25 -19.91 22.74
N SER A 49 6.12 -19.20 23.42
CA SER A 49 6.33 -17.77 23.20
C SER A 49 7.79 -17.43 23.47
N LYS A 50 8.42 -16.68 22.58
CA LYS A 50 9.78 -16.21 22.75
C LYS A 50 9.99 -14.84 22.11
N TRP A 51 10.95 -14.11 22.66
CA TRP A 51 11.57 -12.98 21.99
C TRP A 51 12.78 -13.47 21.20
N SER A 52 13.01 -12.87 20.04
CA SER A 52 14.08 -13.22 19.11
C SER A 52 14.83 -11.98 18.65
N VAL A 53 16.10 -12.17 18.29
CA VAL A 53 16.99 -11.09 17.83
C VAL A 53 16.93 -10.87 16.32
N SER A 54 16.35 -11.82 15.59
CA SER A 54 16.23 -11.79 14.13
C SER A 54 14.93 -12.43 13.65
N GLY A 55 14.53 -12.10 12.42
CA GLY A 55 13.28 -12.56 11.80
C GLY A 55 13.22 -14.06 11.48
N ASP A 56 14.36 -14.75 11.51
CA ASP A 56 14.47 -16.22 11.43
C ASP A 56 13.98 -16.94 12.71
N GLY A 57 13.68 -16.18 13.77
CA GLY A 57 13.23 -16.71 15.05
C GLY A 57 14.36 -17.21 15.96
N THR A 58 15.61 -16.77 15.73
CA THR A 58 16.74 -17.04 16.63
C THR A 58 16.43 -16.48 18.02
N PRO A 59 16.29 -17.34 19.07
CA PRO A 59 15.88 -16.89 20.39
C PRO A 59 16.86 -15.87 20.96
N ALA A 60 16.34 -14.82 21.59
CA ALA A 60 17.17 -13.82 22.26
C ALA A 60 17.94 -14.39 23.46
N GLY A 61 17.44 -15.46 24.08
CA GLY A 61 17.94 -15.98 25.34
C GLY A 61 17.40 -15.18 26.54
N LYS A 62 17.41 -15.80 27.73
CA LYS A 62 16.81 -15.20 28.95
C LYS A 62 17.61 -14.02 29.52
N GLU A 63 18.89 -13.92 29.17
CA GLU A 63 19.81 -12.91 29.69
C GLU A 63 19.98 -11.71 28.76
N LYS A 64 19.44 -11.78 27.53
CA LYS A 64 19.55 -10.69 26.57
C LYS A 64 18.77 -9.48 27.06
N ILE A 65 19.48 -8.35 27.12
CA ILE A 65 18.91 -7.03 27.37
C ILE A 65 19.07 -6.22 26.09
N PHE A 66 17.95 -5.76 25.54
CA PHE A 66 17.88 -4.92 24.35
C PHE A 66 18.08 -3.45 24.70
N ALA A 67 18.52 -2.64 23.74
CA ALA A 67 18.45 -1.18 23.82
C ALA A 67 17.16 -0.66 23.16
N TYR A 68 16.71 0.53 23.55
CA TYR A 68 15.64 1.23 22.85
C TYR A 68 16.07 1.51 21.40
N GLY A 69 15.20 1.16 20.43
CA GLY A 69 15.50 1.23 19.00
C GLY A 69 16.18 -0.01 18.42
N GLU A 70 16.57 -0.98 19.26
CA GLU A 70 17.01 -2.28 18.77
C GLU A 70 15.82 -3.10 18.26
N LYS A 71 16.02 -3.83 17.14
CA LYS A 71 15.06 -4.77 16.58
C LYS A 71 14.76 -5.88 17.56
N VAL A 72 13.47 -6.10 17.79
CA VAL A 72 12.95 -7.17 18.64
C VAL A 72 11.90 -7.92 17.83
N TYR A 73 11.98 -9.24 17.81
CA TYR A 73 10.99 -10.09 17.16
C TYR A 73 10.20 -10.87 18.22
N LEU A 74 8.91 -11.04 18.00
CA LEU A 74 8.03 -11.87 18.81
C LEU A 74 7.63 -13.09 17.99
N ASN A 75 7.91 -14.28 18.51
CA ASN A 75 7.47 -15.54 17.93
C ASN A 75 6.54 -16.26 18.92
N LEU A 76 5.35 -16.63 18.46
CA LEU A 76 4.37 -17.40 19.22
C LEU A 76 3.94 -18.64 18.43
N ASP A 77 3.95 -19.79 19.10
CA ASP A 77 3.33 -21.01 18.59
C ASP A 77 1.91 -21.11 19.16
N THR A 78 0.96 -21.46 18.30
CA THR A 78 -0.47 -21.38 18.60
C THR A 78 -1.21 -22.65 18.21
N GLU A 79 -2.34 -22.89 18.86
CA GLU A 79 -3.29 -23.96 18.53
C GLU A 79 -4.70 -23.39 18.42
N GLY A 80 -5.53 -23.99 17.56
CA GLY A 80 -6.96 -23.68 17.47
C GLY A 80 -7.33 -22.34 16.82
N ILE A 81 -6.33 -21.56 16.41
CA ILE A 81 -6.50 -20.21 15.84
C ILE A 81 -5.77 -20.02 14.51
N ASN A 82 -5.38 -21.10 13.83
CA ASN A 82 -4.72 -21.00 12.53
C ASN A 82 -5.63 -20.29 11.51
N GLY A 83 -5.06 -19.35 10.75
CA GLY A 83 -5.78 -18.55 9.76
C GLY A 83 -6.81 -17.57 10.31
N TYR A 84 -6.81 -17.29 11.63
CA TYR A 84 -7.55 -16.16 12.17
C TYR A 84 -7.01 -14.85 11.57
N PRO A 85 -7.89 -13.98 11.03
CA PRO A 85 -7.45 -12.86 10.21
C PRO A 85 -6.98 -11.64 11.03
N TYR A 86 -7.47 -11.47 12.26
CA TYR A 86 -7.31 -10.22 13.02
C TYR A 86 -7.14 -10.45 14.52
N LEU A 87 -6.01 -11.02 14.96
CA LEU A 87 -5.67 -11.02 16.39
C LEU A 87 -5.14 -9.66 16.82
N THR A 88 -5.27 -9.38 18.12
CA THR A 88 -4.68 -8.22 18.77
C THR A 88 -3.64 -8.66 19.79
N ILE A 89 -2.44 -8.10 19.73
CA ILE A 89 -1.37 -8.33 20.71
C ILE A 89 -1.16 -7.03 21.48
N GLU A 90 -1.24 -7.14 22.81
CA GLU A 90 -1.02 -6.04 23.73
C GLU A 90 0.27 -6.28 24.51
N ILE A 91 1.17 -5.30 24.47
CA ILE A 91 2.46 -5.33 25.16
C ILE A 91 2.33 -4.47 26.41
N TYR A 92 2.65 -5.03 27.56
CA TYR A 92 2.57 -4.38 28.86
C TYR A 92 3.97 -4.21 29.44
N ALA A 93 4.21 -3.09 30.12
CA ALA A 93 5.43 -2.93 30.92
C ALA A 93 5.15 -3.43 32.33
N HIS A 94 6.00 -4.32 32.83
CA HIS A 94 5.86 -4.88 34.15
C HIS A 94 6.30 -3.88 35.23
N LYS A 95 5.47 -3.68 36.25
CA LYS A 95 5.75 -2.91 37.45
C LYS A 95 5.57 -3.79 38.69
N THR A 96 6.47 -3.67 39.65
CA THR A 96 6.47 -4.49 40.87
C THR A 96 5.36 -4.12 41.86
N LEU A 97 4.94 -2.85 41.90
CA LEU A 97 4.07 -2.30 42.96
C LEU A 97 2.82 -1.60 42.42
N ALA A 98 2.55 -1.66 41.11
CA ALA A 98 1.44 -0.95 40.48
C ALA A 98 0.86 -1.77 39.31
N SER A 99 -0.33 -1.40 38.83
CA SER A 99 -0.90 -1.98 37.62
C SER A 99 0.04 -1.76 36.42
N ASP A 100 0.31 -2.84 35.68
CA ASP A 100 1.19 -2.84 34.52
C ASP A 100 0.59 -1.97 33.40
N PRO A 101 1.24 -0.85 32.99
CA PRO A 101 0.70 0.00 31.94
C PRO A 101 0.82 -0.64 30.56
N LEU A 102 -0.22 -0.45 29.74
CA LEU A 102 -0.23 -0.85 28.34
C LEU A 102 0.77 0.00 27.54
N THR A 103 1.80 -0.65 27.00
CA THR A 103 2.86 -0.04 26.21
C THR A 103 2.47 0.11 24.75
N ARG A 104 1.96 -0.95 24.13
CA ARG A 104 1.63 -0.94 22.70
C ARG A 104 0.53 -1.95 22.39
N THR A 105 -0.32 -1.60 21.44
CA THR A 105 -1.30 -2.53 20.85
C THR A 105 -0.96 -2.73 19.38
N ILE A 106 -0.86 -3.99 18.96
CA ILE A 106 -0.65 -4.42 17.59
C ILE A 106 -1.92 -5.13 17.15
N THR A 107 -2.56 -4.63 16.10
CA THR A 107 -3.83 -5.16 15.59
C THR A 107 -3.61 -5.83 14.23
N ASN A 108 -4.62 -6.56 13.74
CA ASN A 108 -4.58 -7.27 12.46
C ASN A 108 -3.45 -8.30 12.36
N VAL A 109 -3.10 -8.95 13.48
CA VAL A 109 -2.09 -10.00 13.51
C VAL A 109 -2.69 -11.28 12.95
N LYS A 110 -2.02 -11.84 11.94
CA LYS A 110 -2.42 -13.10 11.29
C LYS A 110 -1.70 -14.27 11.90
N VAL A 111 -2.37 -15.42 11.94
CA VAL A 111 -1.76 -16.70 12.32
C VAL A 111 -1.57 -17.52 11.05
N THR A 112 -0.34 -17.92 10.76
CA THR A 112 0.00 -18.73 9.58
C THR A 112 0.67 -20.01 10.05
N ASP A 113 0.12 -21.16 9.64
CA ASP A 113 0.59 -22.50 10.02
C ASP A 113 0.75 -22.74 11.54
N GLY A 114 -0.10 -22.07 12.32
CA GLY A 114 -0.07 -22.11 13.76
C GLY A 114 0.98 -21.20 14.40
N GLU A 115 1.61 -20.31 13.64
CA GLU A 115 2.66 -19.42 14.12
C GLU A 115 2.29 -17.94 13.97
N ILE A 116 2.79 -17.12 14.89
CA ILE A 116 2.77 -15.66 14.82
C ILE A 116 4.22 -15.19 14.92
N ASN A 117 4.72 -14.58 13.85
CA ASN A 117 6.08 -14.08 13.76
C ASN A 117 6.01 -12.59 13.37
N ILE A 118 6.28 -11.70 14.32
CA ILE A 118 6.17 -10.24 14.10
C ILE A 118 7.42 -9.50 14.54
N GLU A 119 7.77 -8.44 13.79
CA GLU A 119 8.80 -7.48 14.18
C GLU A 119 8.19 -6.34 15.01
N ILE A 120 8.82 -6.04 16.14
CA ILE A 120 8.43 -4.96 17.04
C ILE A 120 9.27 -3.73 16.75
N ASN A 121 8.75 -2.86 15.89
CA ASN A 121 9.42 -1.63 15.49
C ASN A 121 9.23 -0.50 16.51
N ASN A 122 10.10 0.52 16.46
CA ASN A 122 9.93 1.78 17.20
C ASN A 122 9.81 1.61 18.72
N THR A 123 10.58 0.69 19.31
CA THR A 123 10.65 0.54 20.77
C THR A 123 11.14 1.84 21.45
N SER A 124 11.89 2.71 20.75
CA SER A 124 12.31 4.03 21.21
C SER A 124 11.18 4.90 21.76
N ILE A 125 9.97 4.82 21.19
CA ILE A 125 8.81 5.60 21.63
C ILE A 125 8.36 5.16 23.04
N TRP A 126 8.63 3.91 23.42
CA TRP A 126 8.24 3.36 24.71
C TRP A 126 9.00 4.04 25.86
N TYR A 127 10.21 4.55 25.59
CA TYR A 127 11.03 5.26 26.58
C TYR A 127 10.29 6.49 27.14
N GLY A 128 9.77 7.35 26.26
CA GLY A 128 8.98 8.51 26.68
C GLY A 128 7.62 8.13 27.28
N LYS A 129 6.98 7.07 26.75
CA LYS A 129 5.69 6.58 27.25
C LYS A 129 5.74 6.10 28.70
N HIS A 130 6.90 5.64 29.15
CA HIS A 130 7.12 5.19 30.53
C HIS A 130 7.94 6.19 31.35
N SER A 131 7.81 7.49 31.03
CA SER A 131 8.40 8.58 31.80
C SER A 131 9.93 8.53 31.90
N PHE A 132 10.60 8.13 30.81
CA PHE A 132 12.06 8.14 30.68
C PHE A 132 12.75 7.30 31.78
N PRO A 133 12.49 5.98 31.83
CA PRO A 133 12.99 5.12 32.89
C PRO A 133 14.52 5.10 32.93
N ASN A 134 15.11 5.15 34.13
CA ASN A 134 16.57 5.10 34.34
C ASN A 134 17.09 3.70 34.70
N HIS A 135 16.26 2.67 34.53
CA HIS A 135 16.55 1.27 34.87
C HIS A 135 16.06 0.34 33.75
N VAL A 136 16.46 -0.93 33.81
CA VAL A 136 16.00 -1.95 32.86
C VAL A 136 14.51 -2.19 33.06
N MET A 137 13.72 -1.99 32.01
CA MET A 137 12.30 -2.31 32.02
C MET A 137 12.07 -3.73 31.54
N GLU A 138 11.07 -4.41 32.14
CA GLU A 138 10.60 -5.71 31.68
C GLU A 138 9.24 -5.58 31.00
N PHE A 139 9.02 -6.32 29.92
CA PHE A 139 7.74 -6.36 29.20
C PHE A 139 7.28 -7.79 28.96
N TYR A 140 5.97 -7.93 28.75
CA TYR A 140 5.30 -9.16 28.36
C TYR A 140 4.14 -8.87 27.42
N VAL A 141 3.54 -9.92 26.84
CA VAL A 141 2.41 -9.77 25.92
C VAL A 141 1.15 -10.49 26.41
N LYS A 142 -0.01 -9.95 26.05
CA LYS A 142 -1.31 -10.64 26.10
C LYS A 142 -1.89 -10.68 24.69
N VAL A 143 -2.50 -11.80 24.31
CA VAL A 143 -3.09 -11.98 22.98
C VAL A 143 -4.60 -12.03 23.10
N LYS A 144 -5.31 -11.22 22.30
CA LYS A 144 -6.76 -11.13 22.23
C LYS A 144 -7.30 -11.67 20.91
N LEU A 145 -8.39 -12.42 21.03
CA LEU A 145 -9.27 -12.78 19.92
C LEU A 145 -10.08 -11.55 19.45
N PRO A 146 -10.67 -11.58 18.24
CA PRO A 146 -11.52 -10.51 17.74
C PRO A 146 -12.74 -10.18 18.64
N ASN A 147 -13.20 -11.16 19.42
CA ASN A 147 -14.27 -10.97 20.40
C ASN A 147 -13.82 -10.33 21.73
N GLY A 148 -12.56 -9.90 21.82
CA GLY A 148 -11.96 -9.26 22.99
C GLY A 148 -11.46 -10.20 24.08
N LYS A 149 -11.68 -11.53 23.97
CA LYS A 149 -11.21 -12.50 24.97
C LYS A 149 -9.71 -12.76 24.83
N TYR A 150 -9.01 -12.84 25.96
CA TYR A 150 -7.61 -13.22 26.00
C TYR A 150 -7.41 -14.73 25.77
N ILE A 151 -6.31 -15.09 25.13
CA ILE A 151 -5.91 -16.46 24.86
C ILE A 151 -4.99 -16.94 25.98
N GLN A 152 -5.25 -18.14 26.50
CA GLN A 152 -4.45 -18.76 27.55
C GLN A 152 -3.33 -19.64 27.00
N ASP A 153 -2.32 -19.88 27.82
CA ASP A 153 -1.34 -20.95 27.60
C ASP A 153 -1.89 -22.29 28.14
N PRO A 154 -1.16 -23.42 27.99
CA PRO A 154 -1.56 -24.70 28.57
C PRO A 154 -1.72 -24.70 30.10
N ASN A 155 -1.12 -23.74 30.81
CA ASN A 155 -1.16 -23.60 32.26
C ASN A 155 -2.31 -22.69 32.73
N GLY A 156 -3.07 -22.10 31.81
CA GLY A 156 -4.18 -21.19 32.11
C GLY A 156 -3.79 -19.71 32.24
N ASP A 157 -2.55 -19.36 31.92
CA ASP A 157 -2.02 -18.00 32.02
C ASP A 157 -2.33 -17.19 30.76
N TYR A 158 -2.65 -15.90 30.93
CA TYR A 158 -2.89 -14.96 29.84
C TYR A 158 -1.65 -14.17 29.44
N ILE A 159 -0.56 -14.30 30.21
CA ILE A 159 0.70 -13.60 30.00
C ILE A 159 1.68 -14.51 29.26
N HIS A 160 2.09 -14.05 28.07
CA HIS A 160 3.01 -14.74 27.17
C HIS A 160 4.27 -13.91 26.94
N ALA A 161 5.30 -14.55 26.38
CA ALA A 161 6.59 -13.93 26.04
C ALA A 161 7.09 -13.04 27.17
N ARG A 162 7.24 -13.62 28.36
CA ARG A 162 7.75 -12.90 29.53
C ARG A 162 9.21 -12.50 29.29
N TYR A 163 9.68 -11.48 30.02
CA TYR A 163 11.09 -11.08 30.12
C TYR A 163 11.70 -10.43 28.88
N LEU A 164 10.94 -9.64 28.12
CA LEU A 164 11.60 -8.67 27.24
C LEU A 164 12.23 -7.60 28.11
N ARG A 165 13.56 -7.55 28.14
CA ARG A 165 14.31 -6.56 28.93
C ARG A 165 14.85 -5.48 28.03
N ILE A 166 14.57 -4.22 28.34
CA ILE A 166 15.12 -3.07 27.60
C ILE A 166 15.84 -2.13 28.57
N LYS A 167 17.12 -1.91 28.35
CA LYS A 167 17.95 -0.96 29.12
C LYS A 167 17.78 0.48 28.62
N PRO A 168 18.01 1.50 29.47
CA PRO A 168 17.85 2.91 29.12
C PRO A 168 19.01 3.43 28.25
N GLU A 169 19.31 2.72 27.17
CA GLU A 169 20.28 3.08 26.15
C GLU A 169 19.60 3.05 24.79
N PHE A 170 20.08 3.88 23.86
CA PHE A 170 19.58 3.91 22.49
C PHE A 170 20.56 3.24 21.55
N LYS A 171 20.05 2.39 20.67
CA LYS A 171 20.81 1.83 19.56
C LYS A 171 20.31 2.45 18.28
N ASN A 172 21.09 3.36 17.72
CA ASN A 172 20.86 3.87 16.37
C ASN A 172 21.08 2.71 15.40
N GLN A 173 20.00 2.23 14.80
CA GLN A 173 20.12 1.28 13.71
C GLN A 173 20.26 2.06 12.42
N ILE A 174 21.47 2.04 11.85
CA ILE A 174 21.64 2.28 10.42
C ILE A 174 20.88 1.15 9.72
N PRO A 175 19.95 1.41 8.78
CA PRO A 175 19.38 0.33 7.99
C PRO A 175 20.52 -0.41 7.30
N GLU A 176 20.63 -1.72 7.53
CA GLU A 176 21.55 -2.56 6.76
C GLU A 176 21.18 -2.40 5.29
N ILE A 177 22.10 -1.84 4.51
CA ILE A 177 22.03 -1.86 3.06
C ILE A 177 22.05 -3.35 2.69
N PRO A 178 21.09 -3.88 1.92
CA PRO A 178 21.09 -5.28 1.55
C PRO A 178 22.42 -5.65 0.87
N GLN A 179 23.24 -6.47 1.53
CA GLN A 179 24.54 -6.94 1.05
C GLN A 179 24.45 -8.26 0.26
N ASN A 180 23.28 -8.62 -0.27
CA ASN A 180 23.19 -9.74 -1.22
C ASN A 180 23.46 -9.27 -2.64
N THR A 181 24.74 -9.01 -2.94
CA THR A 181 25.28 -9.17 -4.28
C THR A 181 25.51 -10.67 -4.55
N THR A 182 24.43 -11.39 -4.79
CA THR A 182 24.47 -12.60 -5.61
C THR A 182 23.15 -12.70 -6.36
N ALA A 183 23.22 -12.57 -7.68
CA ALA A 183 22.05 -12.59 -8.54
C ALA A 183 21.43 -13.99 -8.57
N SER A 184 20.51 -14.26 -7.66
CA SER A 184 19.42 -15.19 -7.92
C SER A 184 18.27 -14.38 -8.52
N LYS A 185 17.70 -14.85 -9.63
CA LYS A 185 16.54 -14.23 -10.29
C LYS A 185 15.34 -14.21 -9.32
N VAL A 186 15.24 -13.17 -8.53
CA VAL A 186 14.07 -12.86 -7.70
C VAL A 186 13.27 -11.83 -8.48
N GLY A 187 12.00 -12.15 -8.74
CA GLY A 187 11.08 -11.30 -9.47
C GLY A 187 11.03 -9.88 -8.90
N THR A 188 10.76 -8.93 -9.77
CA THR A 188 10.45 -7.55 -9.41
C THR A 188 9.53 -7.52 -8.19
N PRO A 189 9.82 -6.71 -7.16
CA PRO A 189 8.92 -6.57 -6.02
C PRO A 189 7.52 -6.26 -6.54
N ASP A 190 6.50 -6.93 -6.00
CA ASP A 190 5.11 -6.69 -6.38
C ASP A 190 4.83 -5.19 -6.26
N ILE A 191 4.75 -4.53 -7.41
CA ILE A 191 4.34 -3.14 -7.50
C ILE A 191 2.95 -3.10 -6.88
N ASN A 192 2.83 -2.32 -5.81
CA ASN A 192 1.58 -2.14 -5.09
C ASN A 192 0.51 -1.67 -6.11
N LYS A 193 -0.39 -2.58 -6.50
CA LYS A 193 -1.32 -2.45 -7.65
C LYS A 193 -2.41 -1.37 -7.47
N ARG A 194 -2.19 -0.36 -6.62
CA ARG A 194 -3.15 0.71 -6.30
C ARG A 194 -2.58 2.13 -6.44
N ASN A 195 -1.34 2.29 -6.89
CA ASN A 195 -0.79 3.61 -7.18
C ASN A 195 -0.95 3.90 -8.66
N TYR A 196 -2.03 4.60 -9.00
CA TYR A 196 -2.44 4.87 -10.39
C TYR A 196 -2.13 6.30 -10.85
N HIS A 197 -1.24 7.02 -10.15
CA HIS A 197 -0.96 8.44 -10.41
C HIS A 197 0.49 8.66 -10.84
N SER A 198 0.72 9.32 -11.98
CA SER A 198 2.07 9.61 -12.50
C SER A 198 2.84 10.63 -11.65
N CYS A 199 2.15 11.61 -11.06
CA CYS A 199 2.73 12.44 -10.00
C CYS A 199 2.64 11.70 -8.67
N HIS A 200 3.74 11.11 -8.25
CA HIS A 200 3.83 10.47 -6.95
C HIS A 200 5.08 10.99 -6.25
N PHE A 201 5.04 11.03 -4.93
CA PHE A 201 6.22 11.09 -4.09
C PHE A 201 6.45 9.69 -3.54
N LYS A 202 7.69 9.23 -3.55
CA LYS A 202 8.02 7.92 -3.01
C LYS A 202 7.88 7.94 -1.50
N ASN A 203 8.48 8.97 -0.88
CA ASN A 203 8.52 9.16 0.56
C ASN A 203 8.24 10.63 0.92
N ILE A 204 7.46 10.85 1.98
CA ILE A 204 7.44 12.13 2.70
C ILE A 204 8.13 11.90 4.04
N GLU A 205 9.24 12.61 4.22
CA GLU A 205 10.10 12.51 5.39
C GLU A 205 9.92 13.78 6.24
N ILE A 206 9.54 13.63 7.50
CA ILE A 206 9.65 14.70 8.49
C ILE A 206 10.87 14.40 9.36
N LYS A 207 11.83 15.33 9.36
CA LYS A 207 12.93 15.34 10.30
C LYS A 207 12.60 16.30 11.42
N ASP A 208 12.45 15.77 12.62
CA ASP A 208 12.26 16.54 13.83
C ASP A 208 13.51 16.39 14.71
N SER A 209 14.45 17.33 14.54
CA SER A 209 15.80 17.27 15.13
C SER A 209 16.60 16.02 14.69
N ILE A 210 16.61 14.94 15.48
CA ILE A 210 17.34 13.69 15.22
C ILE A 210 16.42 12.54 14.80
N ASP A 211 15.11 12.71 14.96
CA ASP A 211 14.13 11.69 14.60
C ASP A 211 13.64 11.89 13.17
N THR A 212 13.59 10.79 12.41
CA THR A 212 13.10 10.77 11.03
C THR A 212 11.82 9.96 10.96
N PHE A 213 10.73 10.58 10.51
CA PHE A 213 9.42 9.94 10.35
C PHE A 213 9.03 9.88 8.88
N TYR A 214 8.64 8.69 8.42
CA TYR A 214 8.06 8.49 7.09
C TYR A 214 6.54 8.50 7.20
N ILE A 215 5.89 9.51 6.62
CA ILE A 215 4.42 9.65 6.63
C ILE A 215 3.79 8.86 5.49
N PHE A 216 4.57 8.70 4.43
CA PHE A 216 4.24 7.98 3.22
C PHE A 216 5.46 7.18 2.79
N GLU A 217 5.26 5.90 2.49
CA GLU A 217 6.29 5.00 1.97
C GLU A 217 5.66 4.12 0.89
N ASP A 218 6.04 4.35 -0.37
CA ASP A 218 5.64 3.50 -1.51
C ASP A 218 4.13 3.22 -1.60
N GLY A 219 3.29 4.25 -1.42
CA GLY A 219 1.82 4.13 -1.48
C GLY A 219 1.15 3.68 -0.20
N LYS A 220 1.92 3.32 0.83
CA LYS A 220 1.40 3.01 2.16
C LYS A 220 1.53 4.26 3.02
N THR A 221 0.38 4.78 3.43
CA THR A 221 0.31 5.80 4.47
C THR A 221 -0.03 5.15 5.80
N LEU A 222 0.47 5.74 6.89
CA LEU A 222 0.04 5.39 8.26
C LEU A 222 -1.34 5.98 8.61
N LEU A 223 -1.96 6.72 7.69
CA LEU A 223 -3.22 7.41 7.89
C LEU A 223 -4.42 6.51 7.56
N LYS A 224 -5.35 6.39 8.51
CA LYS A 224 -6.71 5.93 8.25
C LYS A 224 -7.46 7.10 7.59
N ASP A 225 -8.16 6.84 6.48
CA ASP A 225 -9.08 7.77 5.80
C ASP A 225 -8.50 8.67 4.68
N LEU A 226 -7.78 8.08 3.73
CA LEU A 226 -7.57 8.73 2.42
C LEU A 226 -8.88 8.77 1.63
N ARG A 227 -9.36 9.97 1.28
CA ARG A 227 -10.40 10.15 0.26
C ARG A 227 -9.76 9.93 -1.12
N VAL A 228 -10.08 8.79 -1.74
CA VAL A 228 -9.61 8.46 -3.09
C VAL A 228 -10.59 9.04 -4.10
N THR A 229 -10.14 10.02 -4.88
CA THR A 229 -10.96 10.65 -5.93
C THR A 229 -10.68 9.94 -7.25
N SER A 230 -11.65 9.19 -7.79
CA SER A 230 -11.50 8.56 -9.10
C SER A 230 -11.70 9.58 -10.22
N ARG A 231 -10.69 9.82 -11.06
CA ARG A 231 -10.80 10.65 -12.28
C ARG A 231 -10.88 9.79 -13.54
N LYS A 232 -11.69 10.25 -14.49
CA LYS A 232 -11.79 9.69 -15.84
C LYS A 232 -10.94 10.54 -16.79
N VAL A 233 -10.07 9.89 -17.56
CA VAL A 233 -9.37 10.50 -18.70
C VAL A 233 -10.07 10.06 -19.97
N THR A 234 -10.33 11.02 -20.84
CA THR A 234 -10.84 10.79 -22.19
C THR A 234 -9.95 11.56 -23.16
N GLN A 235 -9.34 10.84 -24.10
CA GLN A 235 -8.49 11.41 -25.14
C GLN A 235 -8.91 10.87 -26.50
N THR A 236 -8.51 11.55 -27.57
CA THR A 236 -9.03 11.27 -28.92
C THR A 236 -7.90 11.19 -29.93
N ALA A 237 -7.87 10.11 -30.71
CA ALA A 237 -7.06 9.96 -31.90
C ALA A 237 -7.93 10.17 -33.15
N TYR A 238 -7.53 11.04 -34.06
CA TYR A 238 -8.28 11.35 -35.29
C TYR A 238 -7.70 10.63 -36.51
N PHE A 239 -8.55 10.41 -37.51
CA PHE A 239 -8.21 9.70 -38.74
C PHE A 239 -8.62 10.48 -39.99
N LYS A 240 -7.90 10.25 -41.08
CA LYS A 240 -8.30 10.75 -42.41
C LYS A 240 -9.54 10.02 -42.90
N TYR A 241 -10.23 10.67 -43.85
CA TYR A 241 -11.36 10.08 -44.56
C TYR A 241 -10.97 8.70 -45.10
N ASP A 242 -11.84 7.72 -44.87
CA ASP A 242 -11.66 6.33 -45.33
C ASP A 242 -10.36 5.64 -44.90
N ARG A 243 -9.71 6.11 -43.83
CA ARG A 243 -8.46 5.53 -43.33
C ARG A 243 -8.57 5.11 -41.87
N TYR A 244 -7.80 4.09 -41.53
CA TYR A 244 -7.55 3.62 -40.16
C TYR A 244 -6.06 3.69 -39.78
N ASP A 245 -5.20 4.22 -40.65
CA ASP A 245 -3.79 4.47 -40.33
C ASP A 245 -3.66 5.63 -39.34
N LEU A 246 -2.81 5.46 -38.33
CA LEU A 246 -2.52 6.53 -37.37
C LEU A 246 -1.69 7.64 -38.03
N ILE A 247 -2.29 8.82 -38.15
CA ILE A 247 -1.60 10.03 -38.58
C ILE A 247 -0.58 10.49 -37.53
N PRO A 248 0.45 11.28 -37.92
CA PRO A 248 1.48 11.76 -37.00
C PRO A 248 0.92 12.45 -35.74
N GLU A 249 -0.15 13.22 -35.88
CA GLU A 249 -0.81 13.94 -34.80
C GLU A 249 -1.48 12.98 -33.80
N ALA A 250 -2.06 11.88 -34.31
CA ALA A 250 -2.63 10.82 -33.48
C ALA A 250 -1.53 10.09 -32.72
N LYS A 251 -0.41 9.74 -33.39
CA LYS A 251 0.76 9.13 -32.74
C LYS A 251 1.33 10.00 -31.62
N LYS A 252 1.47 11.31 -31.85
CA LYS A 252 1.91 12.27 -30.83
C LYS A 252 0.97 12.30 -29.63
N THR A 253 -0.34 12.27 -29.87
CA THR A 253 -1.35 12.20 -28.79
C THR A 253 -1.24 10.91 -27.99
N LEU A 254 -1.03 9.78 -28.68
CA LEU A 254 -0.84 8.49 -28.05
C LEU A 254 0.47 8.43 -27.27
N ASP A 255 1.59 8.92 -27.80
CA ASP A 255 2.89 8.90 -27.12
C ASP A 255 2.86 9.61 -25.76
N ILE A 256 2.10 10.71 -25.63
CA ILE A 256 1.87 11.40 -24.34
C ILE A 256 1.15 10.48 -23.34
N LEU A 257 0.24 9.64 -23.81
CA LEU A 257 -0.48 8.67 -22.98
C LEU A 257 0.37 7.44 -22.65
N ILE A 258 1.21 6.98 -23.58
CA ILE A 258 2.03 5.77 -23.42
C ILE A 258 2.88 5.87 -22.15
N ASP A 259 3.57 7.00 -21.93
CA ASP A 259 4.40 7.17 -20.74
C ASP A 259 3.57 6.91 -19.48
N PHE A 260 2.40 7.57 -19.35
CA PHE A 260 1.52 7.37 -18.22
C PHE A 260 1.03 5.92 -18.07
N LEU A 261 0.61 5.29 -19.16
CA LEU A 261 0.04 3.94 -19.12
C LEU A 261 1.10 2.88 -18.80
N LEU A 262 2.34 3.05 -19.28
CA LEU A 262 3.46 2.18 -18.93
C LEU A 262 3.88 2.30 -17.46
N TYR A 263 3.80 3.52 -16.89
CA TYR A 263 3.99 3.71 -15.45
C TYR A 263 2.85 3.11 -14.61
N ASN A 264 1.69 2.84 -15.20
CA ASN A 264 0.49 2.34 -14.52
C ASN A 264 -0.04 1.04 -15.16
N PRO A 265 0.70 -0.09 -15.07
CA PRO A 265 0.48 -1.29 -15.88
C PRO A 265 -0.73 -2.16 -15.44
N PHE A 266 -1.66 -1.59 -14.67
CA PHE A 266 -2.86 -2.28 -14.18
C PHE A 266 -4.16 -1.54 -14.54
N LEU A 267 -4.08 -0.48 -15.35
CA LEU A 267 -5.24 0.29 -15.78
C LEU A 267 -6.00 -0.41 -16.90
N ASP A 268 -7.31 -0.59 -16.72
CA ASP A 268 -8.21 -0.97 -17.80
C ASP A 268 -8.40 0.21 -18.77
N ILE A 269 -8.10 -0.02 -20.04
CA ILE A 269 -8.22 0.94 -21.14
C ILE A 269 -9.36 0.51 -22.06
N ILE A 270 -10.27 1.44 -22.35
CA ILE A 270 -11.36 1.25 -23.30
C ILE A 270 -11.09 2.12 -24.52
N LEU A 271 -11.06 1.49 -25.70
CA LEU A 271 -10.92 2.16 -26.99
C LEU A 271 -12.25 2.08 -27.74
N GLU A 272 -12.87 3.22 -28.00
CA GLU A 272 -14.13 3.31 -28.74
C GLU A 272 -13.88 3.93 -30.11
N GLY A 273 -14.01 3.15 -31.18
CA GLY A 273 -13.85 3.59 -32.56
C GLY A 273 -15.15 4.17 -33.12
N HIS A 274 -15.02 5.23 -33.94
CA HIS A 274 -16.13 5.93 -34.57
C HIS A 274 -15.83 6.23 -36.06
N ALA A 275 -16.87 6.20 -36.88
CA ALA A 275 -16.87 6.65 -38.26
C ALA A 275 -17.77 7.89 -38.42
N ASP A 276 -17.59 8.66 -39.49
CA ASP A 276 -18.57 9.65 -39.89
C ASP A 276 -19.77 8.98 -40.57
N GLU A 277 -20.86 9.72 -40.72
CA GLU A 277 -22.12 9.28 -41.35
C GLU A 277 -22.04 9.14 -42.89
N GLN A 278 -20.84 9.24 -43.46
CA GLN A 278 -20.63 9.11 -44.90
C GLN A 278 -20.32 7.65 -45.23
N GLY A 279 -21.29 6.92 -45.78
CA GLY A 279 -21.11 5.53 -46.20
C GLY A 279 -22.26 4.62 -45.77
N ASN A 280 -22.07 3.31 -45.94
CA ASN A 280 -23.01 2.31 -45.42
C ASN A 280 -22.69 2.00 -43.95
N LEU A 281 -23.72 1.77 -43.14
CA LEU A 281 -23.66 1.34 -41.74
C LEU A 281 -22.65 0.20 -41.50
N ASP A 282 -22.72 -0.89 -42.27
CA ASP A 282 -21.84 -2.06 -42.09
C ASP A 282 -20.37 -1.70 -42.36
N TYR A 283 -20.16 -0.85 -43.37
CA TYR A 283 -18.83 -0.36 -43.70
C TYR A 283 -18.27 0.51 -42.56
N ASN A 284 -19.09 1.44 -42.07
CA ASN A 284 -18.74 2.34 -40.99
C ASN A 284 -18.48 1.60 -39.68
N GLN A 285 -19.24 0.53 -39.40
CA GLN A 285 -19.00 -0.35 -38.27
C GLN A 285 -17.62 -1.00 -38.36
N ASN A 286 -17.30 -1.66 -39.47
CA ASN A 286 -15.99 -2.31 -39.67
C ASN A 286 -14.83 -1.30 -39.64
N LEU A 287 -14.99 -0.14 -40.28
CA LEU A 287 -13.99 0.92 -40.28
C LEU A 287 -13.71 1.44 -38.86
N SER A 288 -14.76 1.58 -38.04
CA SER A 288 -14.64 2.02 -36.65
C SER A 288 -13.87 1.00 -35.78
N GLU A 289 -14.11 -0.30 -35.98
CA GLU A 289 -13.40 -1.38 -35.29
C GLU A 289 -11.92 -1.41 -35.69
N LYS A 290 -11.62 -1.28 -36.99
CA LYS A 290 -10.25 -1.18 -37.51
C LYS A 290 -9.50 0.01 -36.91
N ARG A 291 -10.14 1.16 -36.74
CA ARG A 291 -9.53 2.34 -36.10
C ARG A 291 -9.17 2.08 -34.63
N ALA A 292 -10.09 1.46 -33.88
CA ALA A 292 -9.83 1.07 -32.51
C ALA A 292 -8.70 0.03 -32.42
N GLN A 293 -8.67 -0.93 -33.36
CA GLN A 293 -7.59 -1.91 -33.48
C GLN A 293 -6.24 -1.25 -33.80
N SER A 294 -6.17 -0.29 -34.72
CA SER A 294 -4.92 0.45 -35.01
C SER A 294 -4.36 1.16 -33.78
N VAL A 295 -5.21 1.75 -32.94
CA VAL A 295 -4.79 2.36 -31.68
C VAL A 295 -4.29 1.29 -30.71
N LYS A 296 -4.99 0.17 -30.60
CA LYS A 296 -4.57 -0.97 -29.78
C LYS A 296 -3.20 -1.50 -30.22
N ASP A 297 -3.00 -1.77 -31.49
CA ASP A 297 -1.75 -2.28 -32.04
C ASP A 297 -0.58 -1.33 -31.76
N TYR A 298 -0.81 -0.03 -31.86
CA TYR A 298 0.19 0.98 -31.49
C TYR A 298 0.54 0.96 -30.00
N LEU A 299 -0.45 0.82 -29.13
CA LEU A 299 -0.24 0.71 -27.69
C LEU A 299 0.53 -0.58 -27.33
N LEU A 300 0.19 -1.71 -27.96
CA LEU A 300 0.90 -2.98 -27.80
C LEU A 300 2.36 -2.88 -28.27
N TYR A 301 2.59 -2.29 -29.44
CA TYR A 301 3.94 -2.03 -29.97
C TYR A 301 4.80 -1.22 -29.00
N LYS A 302 4.18 -0.31 -28.23
CA LYS A 302 4.84 0.51 -27.22
C LYS A 302 5.02 -0.18 -25.86
N GLY A 303 4.56 -1.42 -25.72
CA GLY A 303 4.81 -2.26 -24.54
C GLY A 303 3.62 -2.41 -23.57
N LEU A 304 2.43 -1.93 -23.92
CA LEU A 304 1.22 -2.23 -23.13
C LEU A 304 0.79 -3.68 -23.31
N LYS A 305 0.22 -4.27 -22.26
CA LYS A 305 -0.28 -5.64 -22.30
C LYS A 305 -1.68 -5.70 -22.92
N ASP A 306 -1.90 -6.72 -23.75
CA ASP A 306 -3.17 -6.96 -24.44
C ASP A 306 -4.38 -7.07 -23.50
N GLU A 307 -4.18 -7.73 -22.36
CA GLU A 307 -5.21 -7.97 -21.34
C GLU A 307 -5.82 -6.68 -20.76
N LEU A 308 -5.11 -5.55 -20.86
CA LEU A 308 -5.54 -4.25 -20.33
C LEU A 308 -6.39 -3.46 -21.32
N ILE A 309 -6.45 -3.85 -22.60
CA ILE A 309 -7.03 -3.03 -23.68
C ILE A 309 -8.26 -3.70 -24.27
N LYS A 310 -9.43 -3.06 -24.08
CA LYS A 310 -10.71 -3.47 -24.66
C LYS A 310 -11.09 -2.51 -25.78
N ILE A 311 -11.52 -3.05 -26.92
CA ILE A 311 -11.94 -2.26 -28.08
C ILE A 311 -13.43 -2.44 -28.35
N ARG A 312 -14.07 -1.40 -28.88
CA ARG A 312 -15.45 -1.42 -29.40
C ARG A 312 -15.56 -0.49 -30.60
N GLY A 313 -16.17 -0.94 -31.69
CA GLY A 313 -16.59 -0.07 -32.79
C GLY A 313 -18.05 0.35 -32.63
N PHE A 314 -18.35 1.62 -32.88
CA PHE A 314 -19.72 2.16 -32.84
C PHE A 314 -20.22 2.63 -34.20
N GLY A 315 -19.44 2.45 -35.27
CA GLY A 315 -19.76 3.02 -36.58
C GLY A 315 -20.08 4.51 -36.48
N GLU A 316 -21.17 4.91 -37.11
CA GLU A 316 -21.73 6.27 -37.07
C GLU A 316 -22.73 6.52 -35.91
N ALA A 317 -23.01 5.52 -35.08
CA ALA A 317 -24.06 5.60 -34.06
C ALA A 317 -23.73 6.58 -32.92
N ARG A 318 -22.45 6.92 -32.73
CA ARG A 318 -21.95 7.80 -31.66
C ARG A 318 -21.10 8.96 -32.19
N ASN A 319 -21.61 9.67 -33.19
CA ASN A 319 -20.97 10.87 -33.74
C ASN A 319 -20.81 11.98 -32.69
N ALA A 320 -19.65 12.66 -32.70
CA ALA A 320 -19.41 13.83 -31.84
C ALA A 320 -20.15 15.06 -32.37
N THR A 321 -20.31 15.17 -33.68
CA THR A 321 -21.12 16.17 -34.35
C THR A 321 -22.18 15.44 -35.16
N LYS A 322 -23.44 15.57 -34.75
CA LYS A 322 -24.59 15.01 -35.49
C LYS A 322 -24.88 15.90 -36.70
N ASN A 323 -25.31 15.29 -37.82
CA ASN A 323 -25.68 16.01 -39.06
C ASN A 323 -24.53 16.91 -39.52
N ALA A 324 -23.34 16.33 -39.67
CA ALA A 324 -22.17 17.02 -40.16
C ALA A 324 -22.41 17.49 -41.61
N THR A 325 -22.18 18.78 -41.87
CA THR A 325 -22.42 19.41 -43.18
C THR A 325 -21.14 19.86 -43.88
N ASN A 326 -20.00 19.79 -43.19
CA ASN A 326 -18.71 20.18 -43.74
C ASN A 326 -17.60 19.25 -43.27
N GLU A 327 -16.48 19.28 -43.99
CA GLU A 327 -15.36 18.37 -43.78
C GLU A 327 -14.77 18.47 -42.36
N GLN A 328 -14.77 19.66 -41.75
CA GLN A 328 -14.27 19.84 -40.38
C GLN A 328 -15.15 19.10 -39.35
N GLN A 329 -16.47 19.03 -39.58
CA GLN A 329 -17.39 18.30 -38.72
C GLN A 329 -17.28 16.78 -38.93
N HIS A 330 -17.16 16.32 -40.18
CA HIS A 330 -16.90 14.90 -40.47
C HIS A 330 -15.57 14.44 -39.87
N ALA A 331 -14.52 15.26 -39.94
CA ALA A 331 -13.22 14.97 -39.33
C ALA A 331 -13.28 14.74 -37.81
N LYS A 332 -14.19 15.43 -37.09
CA LYS A 332 -14.40 15.21 -35.65
C LYS A 332 -15.06 13.85 -35.35
N ASN A 333 -15.82 13.31 -36.30
CA ASN A 333 -16.49 12.02 -36.16
C ASN A 333 -15.54 10.84 -36.42
N ARG A 334 -14.56 11.01 -37.31
CA ARG A 334 -13.53 10.01 -37.61
C ARG A 334 -12.48 9.94 -36.52
N ARG A 335 -12.80 9.22 -35.44
CA ARG A 335 -11.96 9.19 -34.25
C ARG A 335 -11.97 7.84 -33.53
N THR A 336 -10.98 7.66 -32.67
CA THR A 336 -11.00 6.67 -31.59
C THR A 336 -10.87 7.39 -30.27
N THR A 337 -11.80 7.12 -29.36
CA THR A 337 -11.82 7.65 -28.00
C THR A 337 -11.08 6.66 -27.10
N ILE A 338 -10.08 7.14 -26.38
CA ILE A 338 -9.29 6.39 -25.40
C ILE A 338 -9.77 6.81 -24.02
N GLU A 339 -10.34 5.86 -23.28
CA GLU A 339 -10.87 6.10 -21.94
C GLU A 339 -10.22 5.18 -20.91
N PHE A 340 -9.83 5.76 -19.78
CA PHE A 340 -9.41 5.01 -18.59
C PHE A 340 -9.75 5.82 -17.34
N ARG A 341 -9.88 5.13 -16.20
CA ARG A 341 -10.07 5.75 -14.89
C ARG A 341 -8.86 5.49 -14.03
N TYR A 342 -8.39 6.51 -13.33
CA TYR A 342 -7.33 6.39 -12.35
C TYR A 342 -7.78 7.05 -11.05
N ASN A 343 -7.17 6.60 -9.96
CA ASN A 343 -7.43 7.15 -8.64
C ASN A 343 -6.43 8.27 -8.37
N GLU A 344 -6.94 9.48 -8.20
CA GLU A 344 -6.21 10.58 -7.60
C GLU A 344 -6.25 10.43 -6.07
N TYR A 345 -5.08 10.39 -5.47
CA TYR A 345 -4.96 10.67 -4.05
C TYR A 345 -4.89 12.18 -3.93
N ASP A 346 -5.96 12.81 -3.44
CA ASP A 346 -5.92 14.22 -3.09
C ASP A 346 -5.03 14.38 -1.85
N ASN A 347 -4.15 15.38 -1.85
CA ASN A 347 -3.33 15.71 -0.69
C ASN A 347 -4.26 16.21 0.42
N SER A 348 -4.81 15.27 1.20
CA SER A 348 -5.56 15.58 2.40
C SER A 348 -4.65 16.43 3.29
N ALA A 349 -5.09 17.65 3.64
CA ALA A 349 -4.31 18.52 4.52
C ALA A 349 -3.94 17.75 5.79
N MET A 350 -2.64 17.58 6.02
CA MET A 350 -2.13 16.75 7.11
C MET A 350 -1.91 17.61 8.35
N LEU A 351 -2.51 17.20 9.46
CA LEU A 351 -2.31 17.84 10.76
C LEU A 351 -1.18 17.11 11.51
N TYR A 352 0.04 17.61 11.40
CA TYR A 352 1.18 17.16 12.23
C TYR A 352 1.22 17.98 13.52
N GLN A 353 1.02 17.31 14.67
CA GLN A 353 1.17 17.90 15.99
C GLN A 353 2.46 17.38 16.62
N THR A 354 3.41 18.26 16.90
CA THR A 354 4.63 17.94 17.68
C THR A 354 4.71 18.81 18.91
N LEU A 355 5.46 18.35 19.92
CA LEU A 355 5.78 19.18 21.08
C LEU A 355 6.70 20.31 20.63
N ALA A 356 6.19 21.54 20.67
CA ALA A 356 6.99 22.71 20.39
C ALA A 356 8.17 22.81 21.37
N GLY A 357 9.37 23.10 20.87
CA GLY A 357 10.49 23.49 21.73
C GLY A 357 10.14 24.68 22.62
N SER A 358 10.82 24.80 23.76
CA SER A 358 10.71 25.95 24.67
C SER A 358 11.61 27.11 24.20
N GLU A 359 11.44 28.31 24.77
CA GLU A 359 12.26 29.51 24.48
C GLU A 359 13.77 29.29 24.61
N LEU A 360 14.19 28.27 25.36
CA LEU A 360 15.59 27.92 25.60
C LEU A 360 16.16 26.87 24.62
N LYS A 361 15.30 26.23 23.81
CA LYS A 361 15.70 25.24 22.79
C LYS A 361 14.81 25.37 21.55
N THR A 362 15.30 26.09 20.55
CA THR A 362 14.72 26.08 19.21
C THR A 362 14.77 24.67 18.64
N LYS A 363 13.61 24.15 18.23
CA LYS A 363 13.51 22.84 17.57
C LYS A 363 13.34 23.07 16.08
N GLU A 364 14.31 22.62 15.29
CA GLU A 364 14.23 22.68 13.84
C GLU A 364 13.41 21.49 13.33
N ILE A 365 12.34 21.80 12.60
CA ILE A 365 11.52 20.82 11.90
C ILE A 365 11.79 21.04 10.42
N SER A 366 12.34 20.02 9.76
CA SER A 366 12.59 20.00 8.33
C SER A 366 11.63 19.02 7.66
N ILE A 367 10.84 19.50 6.68
CA ILE A 367 9.97 18.67 5.84
C ILE A 367 10.69 18.40 4.54
N ASN A 368 11.09 17.15 4.26
CA ASN A 368 11.76 16.77 3.02
C ASN A 368 10.85 15.91 2.13
N LEU A 369 10.64 16.38 0.90
CA LEU A 369 9.89 15.68 -0.14
C LEU A 369 10.86 14.97 -1.09
N GLN A 370 11.03 13.66 -0.93
CA GLN A 370 11.93 12.87 -1.75
C GLN A 370 11.25 12.33 -3.04
N ASN A 371 11.98 12.39 -4.15
CA ASN A 371 11.59 11.83 -5.44
C ASN A 371 10.25 12.34 -6.00
N PHE A 372 9.95 13.64 -5.82
CA PHE A 372 8.83 14.27 -6.52
C PHE A 372 9.10 14.26 -8.03
N GLN A 373 8.33 13.46 -8.77
CA GLN A 373 8.40 13.41 -10.23
C GLN A 373 7.06 13.79 -10.84
N THR A 374 7.10 14.71 -11.79
CA THR A 374 5.93 15.09 -12.62
C THR A 374 6.01 14.52 -14.02
N LYS A 375 7.05 13.71 -14.31
CA LYS A 375 7.24 13.06 -15.61
C LYS A 375 6.07 12.12 -15.87
N GLY A 376 5.27 12.43 -16.89
CA GLY A 376 4.02 11.72 -17.21
C GLY A 376 2.74 12.33 -16.61
N CYS A 377 2.76 13.53 -16.03
CA CYS A 377 1.54 14.23 -15.62
C CYS A 377 0.65 14.57 -16.84
N ILE A 378 -0.58 14.06 -16.89
CA ILE A 378 -1.53 14.32 -18.00
C ILE A 378 -2.31 15.63 -17.81
N ARG A 379 -2.22 16.29 -16.63
CA ARG A 379 -2.94 17.54 -16.36
C ARG A 379 -2.48 18.64 -17.32
N LYS A 380 -3.43 19.29 -18.00
CA LYS A 380 -3.17 20.31 -19.03
C LYS A 380 -3.00 21.71 -18.43
N ASN A 381 -3.90 22.12 -17.53
CA ASN A 381 -3.99 23.50 -17.03
C ASN A 381 -3.59 23.64 -15.55
N ASP A 382 -3.60 22.54 -14.80
CA ASP A 382 -3.37 22.45 -13.35
C ASP A 382 -2.26 21.42 -13.06
N LYS A 383 -1.13 21.54 -13.76
CA LYS A 383 0.02 20.65 -13.53
C LYS A 383 0.41 20.70 -12.05
N HIS A 384 0.71 19.54 -11.48
CA HIS A 384 1.17 19.50 -10.09
C HIS A 384 2.48 20.26 -9.97
N GLU A 385 2.44 21.34 -9.19
CA GLU A 385 3.62 22.07 -8.79
C GLU A 385 4.07 21.59 -7.41
N LYS A 386 5.38 21.56 -7.20
CA LYS A 386 5.93 21.32 -5.88
C LYS A 386 5.84 22.62 -5.09
N GLN A 387 4.88 22.69 -4.18
CA GLN A 387 4.77 23.80 -3.24
C GLN A 387 4.72 23.25 -1.81
N ILE A 388 5.55 23.80 -0.92
CA ILE A 388 5.50 23.51 0.51
C ILE A 388 5.09 24.80 1.20
N GLU A 389 3.87 24.86 1.73
CA GLU A 389 3.35 26.06 2.39
C GLU A 389 3.29 25.83 3.90
N ILE A 390 3.89 26.73 4.68
CA ILE A 390 3.80 26.73 6.14
C ILE A 390 3.07 27.99 6.59
N LYS A 391 1.91 27.81 7.22
CA LYS A 391 1.09 28.88 7.79
C LYS A 391 1.26 28.90 9.30
N SER A 392 1.87 29.96 9.82
CA SER A 392 1.78 30.31 11.24
C SER A 392 0.69 31.36 11.44
N LYS A 393 0.08 31.42 12.63
CA LYS A 393 -1.01 32.37 12.94
C LYS A 393 -0.65 33.83 12.63
N ASN A 394 0.65 34.19 12.64
CA ASN A 394 1.15 35.56 12.47
C ASN A 394 2.24 35.72 11.37
N SER A 395 2.44 34.77 10.44
CA SER A 395 3.55 34.88 9.47
C SER A 395 3.20 34.37 8.08
N LYS A 396 3.58 35.17 7.07
CA LYS A 396 3.49 34.89 5.64
C LYS A 396 4.32 33.66 5.27
N VAL A 397 3.89 32.96 4.20
CA VAL A 397 4.47 31.75 3.61
C VAL A 397 6.00 31.76 3.64
N ILE A 398 6.58 30.74 4.28
CA ILE A 398 8.03 30.57 4.39
C ILE A 398 8.45 29.42 3.45
N SER A 399 9.04 29.80 2.32
CA SER A 399 9.83 28.99 1.36
C SER A 399 9.19 28.45 0.07
N GLU A 400 10.07 28.39 -0.94
CA GLU A 400 9.98 27.55 -2.14
C GLU A 400 11.22 26.63 -2.13
N GLY A 401 11.06 25.30 -2.11
CA GLY A 401 12.21 24.37 -2.02
C GLY A 401 11.86 22.90 -1.72
N ASN A 402 12.89 22.06 -1.57
CA ASN A 402 12.75 20.63 -1.20
C ASN A 402 12.66 20.39 0.31
N GLU A 403 13.04 21.41 1.09
CA GLU A 403 13.16 21.37 2.53
C GLU A 403 12.70 22.71 3.10
N VAL A 404 11.92 22.67 4.17
CA VAL A 404 11.48 23.88 4.87
C VAL A 404 11.75 23.73 6.35
N THR A 405 12.52 24.68 6.89
CA THR A 405 12.86 24.73 8.31
C THR A 405 12.04 25.82 9.00
N VAL A 406 11.20 25.43 9.95
CA VAL A 406 10.41 26.40 10.73
C VAL A 406 11.15 26.75 12.01
N LYS A 407 11.56 28.01 12.16
CA LYS A 407 11.99 28.56 13.45
C LYS A 407 10.75 29.06 14.19
N LYS A 408 10.46 28.50 15.37
CA LYS A 408 9.35 29.02 16.20
C LYS A 408 9.79 30.30 16.90
N VAL A 409 9.03 31.37 16.73
CA VAL A 409 9.01 32.54 17.61
C VAL A 409 8.02 32.23 18.75
N SER A 410 8.46 32.37 20.00
CA SER A 410 7.63 32.12 21.18
C SER A 410 6.50 33.15 21.31
N PHE A 411 5.36 32.72 21.84
CA PHE A 411 4.19 33.55 22.15
C PHE A 411 4.19 34.04 23.62
N LEU A 412 5.37 34.14 24.25
CA LEU A 412 5.50 34.58 25.64
C LEU A 412 6.40 35.82 25.81
N SER A 413 6.75 36.50 24.72
CA SER A 413 7.58 37.71 24.78
C SER A 413 6.87 38.99 24.34
N ASP A 414 5.54 39.09 24.45
CA ASP A 414 4.83 40.36 24.43
C ASP A 414 3.63 40.27 25.40
N MET A 415 3.82 40.87 26.58
CA MET A 415 2.71 41.46 27.35
C MET A 415 2.17 42.66 26.60
#